data_AF-A0A1G8N1J6-F1
#
_entry.id   AF-A0A1G8N1J6-F1
#
_cell.length_a   1.000
_cell.length_b   1.000
_cell.length_c   1.000
_cell.angle_alpha   90.00
_cell.angle_beta   90.00
_cell.angle_gamma   90.00
#
_symmetry.space_group_name_H-M   'P 1'
#
loop_
_entity.id
_entity.type
_entity.pdbx_description
1 polymer ?
#
loop_
_entity_poly.entity_id
_entity_poly.type
_entity_poly.pdbx_seq_one_letter_code
_entity_poly.pdbx_strand_id
1 'polypeptide(L)'
;MRKICFLFLTMALLITQFPIGAMAPNGNAECRPLSDDPSYDGWVDHEQLKDRLGQIDGTSNGRVGVDVVGYSQLEREIFAARVGTGDRVLLVTSKIHGNEKTGTEALLQMLKTLGSSSGENK
;
A
#
# COMPACT_ATOMS: atom_id res chain seq x y z
N MET A 1 13.52 0.75 72.01
CA MET A 1 13.06 1.54 70.84
C MET A 1 14.21 1.98 69.93
N ARG A 2 15.16 1.09 69.56
CA ARG A 2 16.30 1.46 68.68
C ARG A 2 16.75 0.34 67.72
N LYS A 3 15.93 -0.70 67.56
CA LYS A 3 16.17 -1.83 66.64
C LYS A 3 15.06 -2.02 65.60
N ILE A 4 13.94 -1.31 65.74
CA ILE A 4 12.77 -1.42 64.85
C ILE A 4 12.88 -0.45 63.66
N CYS A 5 13.63 0.66 63.78
CA CYS A 5 13.83 1.60 62.67
C CYS A 5 14.75 1.10 61.55
N PHE A 6 15.62 0.11 61.80
CA PHE A 6 16.55 -0.37 60.76
C PHE A 6 15.94 -1.42 59.82
N LEU A 7 14.79 -2.01 60.17
CA LEU A 7 14.19 -3.08 59.36
C LEU A 7 13.25 -2.55 58.25
N PHE A 8 12.78 -1.31 58.37
CA PHE A 8 11.89 -0.71 57.37
C PHE A 8 12.63 0.01 56.24
N LEU A 9 13.91 0.33 56.42
CA LEU A 9 14.69 1.05 55.40
C LEU A 9 15.25 0.12 54.32
N THR A 10 15.36 -1.19 54.57
CA THR A 10 15.85 -2.16 53.58
C THR A 10 14.75 -2.73 52.68
N MET A 11 13.47 -2.67 53.08
CA MET A 11 12.36 -3.18 52.26
C MET A 11 11.86 -2.18 51.21
N ALA A 12 12.17 -0.89 51.36
CA ALA A 12 11.80 0.15 50.39
C ALA A 12 12.72 0.20 49.15
N LEU A 13 13.87 -0.48 49.17
CA LEU A 13 14.87 -0.39 48.09
C LEU A 13 14.83 -1.56 47.08
N LEU A 14 13.91 -2.53 47.25
CA LEU A 14 13.85 -3.71 46.37
C LEU A 14 12.84 -3.62 45.22
N ILE A 15 12.04 -2.55 45.11
CA ILE A 15 10.91 -2.52 44.16
C ILE A 15 11.26 -1.82 42.83
N THR A 16 12.45 -1.22 42.67
CA THR A 16 12.77 -0.41 41.48
C THR A 16 13.52 -1.14 40.36
N GLN A 17 13.67 -2.47 40.43
CA GLN A 17 14.51 -3.21 39.47
C GLN A 17 13.75 -4.07 38.45
N PHE A 18 12.43 -3.93 38.29
CA PHE A 18 11.78 -4.55 37.13
C PHE A 18 12.03 -3.69 35.89
N PRO A 19 12.84 -4.16 34.91
CA PRO A 19 12.90 -3.48 33.64
C PRO A 19 11.50 -3.57 33.03
N ILE A 20 10.84 -2.42 32.86
CA ILE A 20 9.72 -2.32 31.94
C ILE A 20 10.34 -2.57 30.57
N GLY A 21 10.31 -3.81 30.11
CA GLY A 21 10.76 -4.16 28.77
C GLY A 21 9.93 -3.34 27.79
N ALA A 22 10.58 -2.40 27.09
CA ALA A 22 9.95 -1.76 25.95
C ALA A 22 9.62 -2.87 24.95
N MET A 23 8.33 -3.12 24.73
CA MET A 23 7.93 -3.97 23.61
C MET A 23 8.39 -3.25 22.35
N ALA A 24 9.21 -3.93 21.54
CA ALA A 24 9.48 -3.46 20.20
C ALA A 24 8.14 -3.28 19.49
N PRO A 25 7.94 -2.17 18.75
CA PRO A 25 6.79 -2.05 17.86
C PRO A 25 6.71 -3.31 17.01
N ASN A 26 5.49 -3.77 16.73
CA ASN A 26 5.34 -4.92 15.85
C ASN A 26 6.07 -4.61 14.52
N GLY A 27 6.84 -5.58 14.01
CA GLY A 27 7.58 -5.40 12.76
C GLY A 27 6.70 -5.52 11.51
N ASN A 28 5.38 -5.65 11.70
CA ASN A 28 4.44 -5.77 10.60
C ASN A 28 3.99 -4.38 10.18
N ALA A 29 3.77 -4.19 8.87
CA ALA A 29 3.13 -2.96 8.40
C ALA A 29 1.72 -2.87 9.02
N GLU A 30 1.38 -1.70 9.58
CA GLU A 30 0.06 -1.46 10.14
C GLU A 30 -0.92 -1.20 8.98
N CYS A 31 -1.48 -2.28 8.41
CA CYS A 31 -2.34 -2.22 7.23
C CYS A 31 -3.79 -1.79 7.52
N ARG A 32 -4.06 -1.24 8.72
CA ARG A 32 -5.35 -0.64 9.05
C ARG A 32 -5.36 0.81 8.59
N PRO A 33 -6.53 1.39 8.26
CA PRO A 33 -6.65 2.84 8.22
C PRO A 33 -6.12 3.38 9.56
N LEU A 34 -5.09 4.23 9.51
CA LEU A 34 -4.62 4.94 10.69
C LEU A 34 -5.82 5.70 11.27
N SER A 35 -5.88 5.82 12.59
CA SER A 35 -7.00 6.46 13.31
C SER A 35 -7.17 7.95 12.99
N ASP A 36 -6.24 8.51 12.21
CA ASP A 36 -6.26 9.87 11.71
C ASP A 36 -6.77 9.80 10.27
N ASP A 37 -7.90 10.45 10.00
CA ASP A 37 -8.53 10.60 8.67
C ASP A 37 -7.48 11.01 7.63
N PRO A 38 -6.88 10.06 6.89
CA PRO A 38 -5.77 10.38 6.03
C PRO A 38 -6.36 11.01 4.78
N SER A 39 -5.93 12.23 4.45
CA SER A 39 -6.39 12.89 3.23
C SER A 39 -6.11 12.00 2.02
N TYR A 40 -7.16 11.63 1.31
CA TYR A 40 -7.10 10.92 0.04
C TYR A 40 -7.10 11.88 -1.15
N ASP A 41 -7.17 13.19 -0.88
CA ASP A 41 -7.13 14.21 -1.91
C ASP A 41 -5.77 14.17 -2.61
N GLY A 42 -5.81 14.23 -3.94
CA GLY A 42 -4.62 14.18 -4.79
C GLY A 42 -4.16 12.78 -5.20
N TRP A 43 -4.82 11.71 -4.74
CA TRP A 43 -4.62 10.34 -5.24
C TRP A 43 -5.72 9.95 -6.22
N VAL A 44 -5.39 9.09 -7.18
CA VAL A 44 -6.38 8.60 -8.14
C VAL A 44 -7.50 7.83 -7.45
N ASP A 45 -8.73 8.26 -7.70
CA ASP A 45 -9.94 7.52 -7.34
C ASP A 45 -10.31 6.51 -8.45
N HIS A 46 -11.45 5.82 -8.30
CA HIS A 46 -11.85 4.78 -9.24
C HIS A 46 -12.33 5.32 -10.60
N GLU A 47 -13.05 6.44 -10.62
CA GLU A 47 -13.49 7.07 -11.87
C GLU A 47 -12.30 7.68 -12.61
N GLN A 48 -11.42 8.37 -11.87
CA GLN A 48 -10.17 8.87 -12.42
C GLN A 48 -9.29 7.74 -12.94
N LEU A 49 -9.25 6.58 -12.26
CA LEU A 49 -8.53 5.40 -12.75
C LEU A 49 -9.07 4.96 -14.11
N LYS A 50 -10.40 4.85 -14.26
CA LYS A 50 -11.07 4.50 -15.51
C LYS A 50 -10.71 5.48 -16.63
N ASP A 51 -10.79 6.78 -16.36
CA ASP A 51 -10.45 7.82 -17.33
C ASP A 51 -8.97 7.77 -17.75
N ARG A 52 -8.06 7.58 -16.79
CA ARG A 52 -6.62 7.49 -17.04
C ARG A 52 -6.27 6.26 -17.87
N LEU A 53 -6.87 5.10 -17.55
CA LEU A 53 -6.68 3.88 -18.32
C LEU A 53 -7.23 4.02 -19.74
N GLY A 54 -8.42 4.59 -19.89
CA GLY A 54 -9.01 4.87 -21.21
C GLY A 54 -8.16 5.83 -22.05
N GLN A 55 -7.59 6.86 -21.43
CA GLN A 55 -6.65 7.76 -22.10
C GLN A 55 -5.39 7.02 -22.56
N ILE A 56 -4.80 6.17 -21.70
CA ILE A 56 -3.59 5.41 -22.04
C ILE A 56 -3.87 4.45 -23.20
N ASP A 57 -4.95 3.67 -23.12
CA ASP A 57 -5.38 2.75 -24.19
C ASP A 57 -5.52 3.50 -25.53
N GLY A 58 -6.38 4.53 -25.55
CA GLY A 58 -6.71 5.28 -26.76
C GLY A 58 -5.55 6.07 -27.37
N THR A 59 -4.51 6.39 -26.60
CA THR A 59 -3.31 7.10 -27.10
C THR A 59 -2.10 6.20 -27.34
N SER A 60 -2.18 4.92 -26.99
CA SER A 60 -1.06 3.97 -27.11
C SER A 60 -0.79 3.49 -28.55
N ASN A 61 -1.69 3.78 -29.49
CA ASN A 61 -1.71 3.21 -30.84
C ASN A 61 -1.80 1.67 -30.83
N GLY A 62 -2.68 1.12 -29.97
CA GLY A 62 -2.93 -0.32 -29.87
C GLY A 62 -1.85 -1.11 -29.12
N ARG A 63 -0.89 -0.44 -28.47
CA ARG A 63 0.16 -1.09 -27.66
C ARG A 63 -0.33 -1.49 -26.28
N VAL A 64 -1.30 -0.76 -25.75
CA VAL A 64 -1.94 -1.05 -24.48
C VAL A 64 -3.36 -1.49 -24.76
N GLY A 65 -3.80 -2.57 -24.12
CA GLY A 65 -5.20 -2.97 -24.06
C GLY A 65 -5.69 -2.95 -22.62
N VAL A 66 -6.91 -2.46 -22.40
CA VAL A 66 -7.57 -2.43 -21.08
C VAL A 66 -8.86 -3.23 -21.12
N ASP A 67 -8.99 -4.18 -20.21
CA ASP A 67 -10.17 -5.04 -20.06
C ASP A 67 -10.79 -4.87 -18.67
N VAL A 68 -12.11 -5.00 -18.59
CA VAL A 68 -12.80 -5.25 -17.32
C VAL A 68 -12.78 -6.75 -17.06
N VAL A 69 -12.05 -7.17 -16.04
CA VAL A 69 -11.86 -8.60 -15.69
C VAL A 69 -12.78 -9.08 -14.57
N GLY A 70 -13.61 -8.18 -14.03
CA GLY A 70 -14.60 -8.50 -13.02
C GLY A 70 -15.16 -7.25 -12.34
N TYR A 71 -15.90 -7.48 -11.25
CA TYR A 71 -16.50 -6.44 -10.44
C TYR A 71 -16.21 -6.69 -8.96
N SER A 72 -16.02 -5.62 -8.21
CA SER A 72 -15.88 -5.67 -6.75
C SER A 72 -17.22 -5.95 -6.07
N GLN A 73 -17.20 -6.14 -4.74
CA GLN A 73 -18.43 -6.29 -3.96
C GLN A 73 -19.34 -5.06 -3.99
N LEU A 74 -18.80 -3.88 -4.32
CA LEU A 74 -19.56 -2.64 -4.51
C LEU A 74 -19.91 -2.39 -5.98
N GLU A 75 -19.85 -3.45 -6.80
CA GLU A 75 -20.20 -3.43 -8.24
C GLU A 75 -19.35 -2.49 -9.10
N ARG A 76 -18.18 -2.10 -8.60
CA ARG A 76 -17.18 -1.32 -9.37
C ARG A 76 -16.32 -2.22 -10.22
N GLU A 77 -16.00 -1.79 -11.44
CA GLU A 77 -15.15 -2.50 -12.38
C GLU A 77 -13.76 -2.77 -11.80
N ILE A 78 -13.24 -3.97 -12.05
CA ILE A 78 -11.84 -4.35 -11.82
C ILE A 78 -11.16 -4.37 -13.18
N PHE A 79 -10.18 -3.49 -13.38
CA PHE A 79 -9.47 -3.35 -14.64
C PHE A 79 -8.19 -4.19 -14.67
N ALA A 80 -7.90 -4.79 -15.83
CA ALA A 80 -6.59 -5.29 -16.18
C ALA A 80 -6.08 -4.54 -17.42
N ALA A 81 -4.84 -4.05 -17.34
CA ALA A 81 -4.17 -3.42 -18.47
C ALA A 81 -2.95 -4.24 -18.88
N ARG A 82 -2.76 -4.42 -20.20
CA ARG A 82 -1.66 -5.19 -20.76
C ARG A 82 -0.87 -4.34 -21.75
N VAL A 83 0.45 -4.46 -21.70
CA VAL A 83 1.39 -3.93 -22.69
C VAL A 83 2.37 -5.03 -23.07
N GLY A 84 2.68 -5.15 -24.36
CA GLY A 84 3.56 -6.19 -24.91
C GLY A 84 2.84 -7.52 -25.24
N THR A 85 3.53 -8.36 -26.01
CA THR A 85 2.97 -9.57 -26.66
C THR A 85 3.81 -10.83 -26.44
N GLY A 86 4.82 -10.79 -25.56
CA GLY A 86 5.73 -11.92 -25.35
C GLY A 86 5.11 -13.10 -24.60
N ASP A 87 5.70 -14.28 -24.76
CA ASP A 87 5.23 -15.55 -24.18
C ASP A 87 5.36 -15.64 -22.65
N ARG A 88 6.15 -14.74 -22.04
CA ARG A 88 6.33 -14.65 -20.59
C ARG A 88 5.58 -13.44 -20.06
N VAL A 89 4.76 -13.67 -19.04
CA VAL A 89 3.89 -12.64 -18.46
C VAL A 89 4.38 -12.30 -17.05
N LEU A 90 4.58 -11.00 -16.80
CA LEU A 90 4.73 -10.47 -15.45
C LEU A 90 3.38 -9.87 -15.03
N LEU A 91 2.79 -10.42 -13.97
CA LEU A 91 1.61 -9.85 -13.32
C LEU A 91 2.05 -8.90 -12.22
N VAL A 92 1.59 -7.65 -12.28
CA VAL A 92 1.81 -6.66 -11.24
C VAL A 92 0.45 -6.12 -10.80
N THR A 93 0.21 -6.12 -9.49
CA THR A 93 -1.04 -5.63 -8.88
C THR A 93 -0.71 -4.48 -7.95
N SER A 94 -1.59 -3.48 -7.88
CA SER A 94 -1.49 -2.41 -6.87
C SER A 94 -2.67 -2.46 -5.91
N LYS A 95 -2.47 -1.91 -4.70
CA LYS A 95 -3.54 -1.55 -3.78
C LYS A 95 -4.47 -2.71 -3.44
N ILE A 96 -3.87 -3.86 -3.09
CA ILE A 96 -4.62 -4.97 -2.48
C ILE A 96 -5.16 -4.56 -1.11
N HIS A 97 -4.48 -3.60 -0.45
CA HIS A 97 -5.01 -2.85 0.68
C HIS A 97 -5.41 -1.44 0.23
N GLY A 98 -6.57 -0.96 0.69
CA GLY A 98 -7.16 0.30 0.20
C GLY A 98 -6.36 1.58 0.52
N ASN A 99 -5.42 1.51 1.46
CA ASN A 99 -4.56 2.60 1.92
C ASN A 99 -3.19 2.68 1.23
N GLU A 100 -2.84 1.75 0.33
CA GLU A 100 -1.56 1.72 -0.39
C GLU A 100 -1.60 2.57 -1.68
N LYS A 101 -1.83 3.89 -1.54
CA LYS A 101 -2.15 4.76 -2.69
C LYS A 101 -1.04 4.89 -3.73
N THR A 102 0.22 4.88 -3.31
CA THR A 102 1.39 5.09 -4.19
C THR A 102 1.52 4.04 -5.29
N GLY A 103 1.11 2.81 -5.04
CA GLY A 103 1.24 1.71 -6.00
C GLY A 103 0.43 1.95 -7.28
N THR A 104 -0.78 2.49 -7.16
CA THR A 104 -1.63 2.74 -8.33
C THR A 104 -1.06 3.83 -9.23
N GLU A 105 -0.53 4.92 -8.65
CA GLU A 105 0.14 5.98 -9.40
C GLU A 105 1.37 5.47 -10.15
N ALA A 106 2.20 4.67 -9.47
CA ALA A 106 3.39 4.08 -10.07
C ALA A 106 3.05 3.19 -11.26
N LEU A 107 2.02 2.34 -11.14
CA LEU A 107 1.59 1.47 -12.23
C LEU A 107 0.99 2.25 -13.41
N LEU A 108 0.21 3.30 -13.16
CA LEU A 108 -0.30 4.17 -14.23
C LEU A 108 0.84 4.83 -15.01
N GLN A 109 1.85 5.33 -14.30
CA GLN A 109 3.01 5.93 -14.93
C GLN A 109 3.85 4.90 -15.70
N MET A 110 4.08 3.71 -15.13
CA MET A 110 4.76 2.61 -15.83
C MET A 110 4.04 2.22 -17.11
N LEU A 111 2.73 2.00 -17.04
CA LEU A 111 1.90 1.61 -18.19
C LEU A 111 1.95 2.68 -19.28
N LYS A 112 1.82 3.97 -18.90
CA LYS A 112 1.95 5.09 -19.84
C LYS A 112 3.33 5.11 -20.50
N THR A 113 4.41 4.99 -19.72
CA THR A 113 5.77 5.00 -20.25
C THR A 113 5.97 3.85 -21.24
N LEU A 114 5.61 2.63 -20.87
CA LEU A 114 5.73 1.45 -21.74
C LEU A 114 4.87 1.58 -23.00
N GLY A 115 3.62 2.05 -22.85
CA GLY A 115 2.67 2.23 -23.97
C GLY A 115 3.03 3.37 -24.94
N SER A 116 3.81 4.35 -24.48
CA SER A 116 4.28 5.48 -25.29
C SER A 116 5.67 5.30 -25.90
N SER A 117 6.46 4.35 -25.38
CA SER A 117 7.84 4.16 -25.83
C SER A 117 7.88 3.57 -27.23
N SER A 118 8.74 4.11 -28.09
CA SER A 118 8.96 3.62 -29.47
C SER A 118 9.75 2.30 -29.52
N GLY A 119 9.93 1.61 -28.39
CA GLY A 119 10.67 0.36 -28.29
C GLY A 119 9.92 -0.79 -28.95
N GLU A 120 10.66 -1.61 -29.68
CA GLU A 120 10.16 -2.73 -30.49
C GLU A 120 9.34 -3.71 -29.63
N ASN A 121 8.06 -3.88 -29.97
CA ASN A 121 7.24 -5.00 -29.50
C ASN A 121 7.73 -6.28 -30.19
N LYS A 122 8.83 -6.86 -29.69
CA LYS A 122 9.38 -8.12 -30.18
C LYS A 122 9.43 -9.17 -29.08
#